data_AF-A0A8J3EE28-F1
#
_entry.id   AF-A0A8J3EE28-F1
#
_cell.length_a   1.000
_cell.length_b   1.000
_cell.length_c   1.000
_cell.angle_alpha   90.00
_cell.angle_beta   90.00
_cell.angle_gamma   90.00
#
_symmetry.space_group_name_H-M   'P 1'
#
loop_
_entity.id
_entity.type
_entity.pdbx_description
1 polymer ?
#
loop_
_entity_poly.entity_id
_entity_poly.type
_entity_poly.pdbx_seq_one_letter_code
_entity_poly.pdbx_strand_id
1 'polypeptide(L)'
;MRQTELHRPDGGRLRIVTDDRGTDVLDAEGRAIATYGSDRHEEMIARYEEAGWRVAEDRAVRPEILARTPPPPAADADSVRGPQDLAQPDTEDA
;
A
#
# COMPACT_ATOMS: atom_id res chain seq x y z
N MET A 1 -17.96 -0.93 6.72
CA MET A 1 -16.91 0.08 6.45
C MET A 1 -16.45 -0.07 5.00
N ARG A 2 -16.37 1.03 4.26
CA ARG A 2 -15.88 1.11 2.88
C ARG A 2 -14.57 1.90 2.88
N GLN A 3 -13.64 1.55 2.01
CA GLN A 3 -12.37 2.24 1.89
C GLN A 3 -11.97 2.34 0.41
N THR A 4 -11.57 3.53 0.00
CA THR A 4 -11.09 3.80 -1.37
C THR A 4 -9.77 4.53 -1.30
N GLU A 5 -8.76 4.01 -2.00
CA GLU A 5 -7.45 4.62 -2.12
C GLU A 5 -7.36 5.39 -3.43
N LEU A 6 -6.88 6.64 -3.36
CA LEU A 6 -6.71 7.53 -4.49
C LEU A 6 -5.25 7.92 -4.62
N HIS A 7 -4.73 7.86 -5.85
CA HIS A 7 -3.37 8.25 -6.19
C HIS A 7 -3.39 9.48 -7.10
N ARG A 8 -2.41 10.35 -6.91
CA ARG A 8 -2.14 11.49 -7.78
C ARG A 8 -0.93 11.17 -8.68
N PRO A 9 -0.89 11.63 -9.94
CA PRO A 9 0.29 11.44 -10.80
C PRO A 9 1.59 11.97 -10.20
N ASP A 10 1.52 12.99 -9.36
CA ASP A 10 2.66 13.56 -8.62
C ASP A 10 3.14 12.70 -7.43
N GLY A 11 2.59 11.49 -7.25
CA GLY A 11 2.95 10.55 -6.17
C GLY A 11 2.15 10.72 -4.88
N GLY A 12 1.18 11.65 -4.85
CA GLY A 12 0.27 11.83 -3.71
C GLY A 12 -0.60 10.61 -3.47
N ARG A 13 -0.86 10.28 -2.20
CA ARG A 13 -1.80 9.21 -1.79
C ARG A 13 -2.81 9.75 -0.79
N LEU A 14 -4.07 9.37 -0.99
CA LEU A 14 -5.18 9.66 -0.11
C LEU A 14 -6.04 8.42 0.06
N ARG A 15 -6.77 8.37 1.17
CA ARG A 15 -7.69 7.27 1.44
C ARG A 15 -9.00 7.81 1.99
N ILE A 16 -10.10 7.50 1.31
CA ILE A 16 -11.45 7.82 1.77
C ILE A 16 -11.97 6.60 2.52
N VAL A 17 -12.30 6.78 3.79
CA VAL A 17 -12.87 5.76 4.67
C VAL A 17 -14.29 6.16 4.99
N THR A 18 -15.23 5.24 4.90
CA THR A 18 -16.61 5.47 5.30
C THR A 18 -17.07 4.37 6.23
N ASP A 19 -17.59 4.76 7.39
CA ASP A 19 -18.20 3.88 8.39
C ASP A 19 -19.54 4.45 8.87
N ASP A 20 -20.15 3.80 9.87
CA ASP A 20 -21.44 4.19 10.44
C ASP A 20 -21.45 5.62 11.03
N ARG A 21 -20.28 6.20 11.31
CA ARG A 21 -20.11 7.57 11.79
C ARG A 21 -20.04 8.61 10.68
N GLY A 22 -19.79 8.19 9.44
CA GLY A 22 -19.65 9.05 8.27
C GLY A 22 -18.39 8.79 7.47
N THR A 23 -17.87 9.82 6.78
CA THR A 23 -16.74 9.72 5.87
C THR A 23 -15.53 10.49 6.39
N ASP A 24 -14.39 9.82 6.46
CA ASP A 24 -13.08 10.38 6.75
C ASP A 24 -12.18 10.36 5.50
N VAL A 25 -11.41 11.41 5.30
CA VAL A 25 -10.35 11.46 4.29
C VAL A 25 -9.02 11.46 5.02
N LEU A 26 -8.21 10.46 4.75
CA LEU A 26 -6.90 10.24 5.34
C LEU A 26 -5.78 10.59 4.35
N ASP A 27 -4.70 11.16 4.87
CA ASP A 27 -3.44 11.32 4.14
C ASP A 27 -2.68 9.99 3.96
N ALA A 28 -1.50 10.06 3.33
CA ALA A 28 -0.63 8.91 3.12
C ALA A 28 -0.13 8.28 4.43
N GLU A 29 -0.11 9.03 5.54
CA GLU A 29 0.29 8.58 6.87
C GLU A 29 -0.91 8.03 7.67
N GLY A 30 -2.12 8.05 7.09
CA GLY A 30 -3.34 7.60 7.73
C GLY A 30 -3.97 8.63 8.68
N ARG A 31 -3.55 9.90 8.63
CA ARG A 31 -4.12 10.97 9.45
C ARG A 31 -5.33 11.57 8.76
N ALA A 32 -6.41 11.76 9.51
CA ALA A 32 -7.61 12.42 8.98
C ALA A 32 -7.33 13.89 8.69
N ILE A 33 -7.44 14.27 7.42
CA ILE A 33 -7.36 15.66 6.94
C ILE A 33 -8.75 16.29 6.77
N ALA A 34 -9.79 15.45 6.66
CA ALA A 34 -11.18 15.87 6.68
C ALA A 34 -12.06 14.76 7.28
N THR A 35 -13.08 15.16 8.04
CA THR A 35 -14.06 14.26 8.66
C THR A 35 -15.45 14.83 8.43
N TYR A 36 -16.36 13.98 7.99
CA TYR A 36 -17.75 14.30 7.70
C TYR A 36 -18.65 13.36 8.50
N GLY A 37 -19.54 13.91 9.32
CA GLY A 37 -20.49 13.13 10.15
C GLY A 37 -21.65 12.49 9.37
N SER A 38 -21.49 12.32 8.06
CA SER A 38 -22.48 11.73 7.15
C SER A 38 -21.76 10.96 6.07
N ASP A 39 -22.42 9.99 5.44
CA ASP A 39 -21.86 9.32 4.26
C ASP A 39 -21.73 10.32 3.10
N ARG A 40 -20.50 10.64 2.75
CA ARG A 40 -20.12 11.49 1.61
C ARG A 40 -19.13 10.79 0.68
N HIS A 41 -19.11 9.47 0.70
CA HIS A 41 -18.07 8.69 0.04
C HIS A 41 -17.94 9.02 -1.45
N GLU A 42 -19.05 8.92 -2.19
CA GLU A 42 -19.06 9.17 -3.65
C GLU A 42 -18.82 10.64 -3.98
N GLU A 43 -19.34 11.56 -3.16
CA GLU A 43 -19.09 13.01 -3.29
C GLU A 43 -17.59 13.32 -3.17
N MET A 44 -16.90 12.69 -2.21
CA MET A 44 -15.47 12.92 -2.02
C MET A 44 -14.65 12.31 -3.16
N ILE A 45 -14.98 11.10 -3.64
CA ILE A 45 -14.30 10.51 -4.80
C ILE A 45 -14.39 11.45 -5.99
N ALA A 46 -15.61 11.87 -6.36
CA ALA A 46 -15.83 12.76 -7.50
C ALA A 46 -15.02 14.07 -7.36
N ARG A 47 -15.05 14.69 -6.19
CA ARG A 47 -14.30 15.92 -5.90
C ARG A 47 -12.78 15.74 -6.08
N TYR A 48 -12.22 14.62 -5.62
CA TYR A 48 -10.79 14.36 -5.78
C TYR A 48 -10.45 13.97 -7.23
N GLU A 49 -11.32 13.26 -7.93
CA GLU A 49 -11.15 12.99 -9.37
C GLU A 49 -11.11 14.29 -10.19
N GLU A 50 -11.99 15.25 -9.90
CA GLU A 50 -11.95 16.60 -10.50
C GLU A 50 -10.63 17.35 -10.19
N ALA A 51 -10.03 17.08 -9.03
CA ALA A 51 -8.73 17.63 -8.65
C ALA A 51 -7.53 16.85 -9.24
N GLY A 52 -7.78 15.87 -10.11
CA GLY A 52 -6.76 15.08 -10.81
C GLY A 52 -6.26 13.85 -10.07
N TRP A 53 -6.97 13.41 -9.03
CA TRP A 53 -6.72 12.13 -8.36
C TRP A 53 -7.38 11.00 -9.15
N ARG A 54 -6.89 9.77 -8.97
CA ARG A 54 -7.46 8.57 -9.60
C ARG A 54 -7.66 7.49 -8.56
N VAL A 55 -8.79 6.80 -8.63
CA VAL A 55 -9.03 5.62 -7.79
C VAL A 55 -8.03 4.54 -8.16
N ALA A 56 -7.24 4.10 -7.18
CA ALA A 56 -6.30 3.00 -7.30
C ALA A 56 -6.91 1.68 -6.81
N GLU A 57 -7.64 1.72 -5.71
CA GLU A 57 -8.30 0.56 -5.11
C GLU A 57 -9.60 0.98 -4.41
N ASP A 58 -10.69 0.23 -4.60
CA ASP A 58 -11.95 0.37 -3.87
C ASP A 58 -12.25 -0.97 -3.20
N ARG A 59 -12.41 -0.97 -1.86
CA ARG A 59 -12.64 -2.20 -1.09
C ARG A 59 -13.66 -2.01 0.02
N ALA A 60 -14.55 -3.00 0.15
CA ALA A 60 -15.40 -3.15 1.32
C ALA A 60 -14.58 -3.82 2.44
N VAL A 61 -14.31 -3.09 3.53
CA VAL A 61 -13.51 -3.58 4.65
C VAL A 61 -14.44 -4.03 5.77
N ARG A 62 -14.32 -5.30 6.19
CA ARG A 62 -14.89 -5.70 7.48
C ARG A 62 -14.02 -5.08 8.59
N PRO A 63 -14.62 -4.45 9.62
CA PRO A 63 -13.87 -3.69 10.63
C PRO A 63 -12.76 -4.50 11.35
N GLU A 64 -12.81 -5.83 11.30
CA GLU A 64 -11.85 -6.74 11.95
C GLU A 64 -10.49 -6.89 11.23
N ILE A 65 -10.32 -6.36 10.00
CA ILE A 65 -9.16 -6.67 9.13
C ILE A 65 -8.06 -5.58 9.10
N LEU A 66 -8.19 -4.47 9.85
CA LEU A 66 -7.19 -3.39 9.80
C LEU A 66 -5.85 -3.68 10.52
N ALA A 67 -5.68 -4.84 11.16
CA ALA A 67 -4.52 -5.10 12.02
C ALA A 67 -3.27 -5.70 11.33
N ARG A 68 -3.32 -6.15 10.06
CA ARG A 68 -2.17 -6.89 9.47
C ARG A 68 -2.02 -6.73 7.96
N THR A 69 -1.40 -5.64 7.53
CA THR A 69 -0.59 -5.70 6.30
C THR A 69 0.87 -5.87 6.75
N PRO A 70 1.46 -7.08 6.68
CA PRO A 70 2.90 -7.19 6.83
C PRO A 70 3.58 -6.35 5.73
N PRO A 71 4.70 -5.66 6.00
CA PRO A 71 5.45 -5.00 4.96
C PRO A 71 5.83 -6.04 3.88
N PRO A 72 5.91 -5.66 2.59
CA PRO A 72 6.49 -6.54 1.60
C PRO A 72 7.90 -6.95 2.06
N PRO A 73 8.31 -8.22 1.90
CA PRO A 73 9.69 -8.58 2.16
C PRO A 73 10.57 -7.66 1.32
N ALA A 74 11.56 -7.02 1.97
CA ALA A 74 12.52 -6.18 1.28
C ALA A 74 13.11 -6.98 0.12
N ALA A 75 12.87 -6.49 -1.11
CA ALA A 75 13.48 -7.03 -2.30
C ALA A 75 14.94 -6.59 -2.34
N ASP A 76 15.76 -7.12 -1.44
CA ASP A 76 17.21 -7.11 -1.60
C ASP A 76 17.58 -8.32 -2.47
N ALA A 77 17.46 -8.10 -3.78
CA ALA A 77 18.18 -8.87 -4.77
C ALA A 77 19.63 -8.38 -4.76
N ASP A 78 20.52 -9.09 -4.06
CA ASP A 78 21.96 -9.00 -4.34
C ASP A 78 22.52 -10.38 -4.70
N SER A 79 22.65 -10.55 -6.01
CA SER A 79 23.58 -11.39 -6.75
C SER A 79 24.68 -12.10 -5.96
N VAL A 80 24.52 -13.41 -5.70
CA VAL A 80 25.69 -14.31 -5.69
C VAL A 80 25.90 -14.81 -7.12
N ARG A 81 26.58 -13.97 -7.91
CA ARG A 81 27.31 -14.42 -9.09
C ARG A 81 28.69 -14.86 -8.60
N GLY A 82 28.97 -16.15 -8.68
CA GLY A 82 30.32 -16.70 -8.56
C GLY A 82 30.49 -17.86 -9.54
N PRO A 83 31.21 -17.69 -10.66
CA PRO A 83 31.61 -18.80 -11.51
C PRO A 83 32.96 -19.36 -11.05
N GLN A 84 33.02 -20.70 -10.93
CA GLN A 84 34.19 -21.58 -11.12
C GLN A 84 35.43 -21.43 -10.21
N ASP A 85 35.78 -22.53 -9.53
CA ASP A 85 37.16 -23.07 -9.45
C ASP A 85 37.08 -24.52 -8.94
N LEU A 86 37.13 -25.53 -9.81
CA LEU A 86 38.33 -26.31 -10.21
C LEU A 86 39.02 -27.08 -9.07
N ALA A 87 38.92 -28.40 -9.19
CA ALA A 87 39.94 -29.42 -8.91
C ALA A 87 40.67 -29.42 -7.55
N GLN A 88 40.43 -30.46 -6.75
CA GLN A 88 41.47 -31.03 -5.89
C GLN A 88 41.94 -32.37 -6.45
N PRO A 89 43.18 -32.46 -6.96
CA PRO A 89 43.98 -33.66 -6.89
C PRO A 89 45.10 -33.45 -5.85
N ASP A 90 45.17 -34.33 -4.86
CA ASP A 90 46.36 -34.72 -4.08
C ASP A 90 45.84 -35.75 -3.06
N THR A 91 45.92 -37.07 -3.33
CA THR A 91 47.10 -37.91 -3.08
C THR A 91 47.78 -37.52 -1.78
N GLU A 92 47.32 -38.09 -0.66
CA GLU A 92 48.15 -38.20 0.54
C GLU A 92 48.76 -39.60 0.59
N ASP A 93 50.05 -39.57 0.87
CA ASP A 93 51.12 -40.56 0.72
C ASP A 93 51.32 -41.37 2.01
N ALA A 94 52.08 -42.46 1.88
CA ALA A 94 52.80 -43.24 2.90
C ALA A 94 52.11 -44.46 3.54
#